data_AF-F0UTF6-F1
#
_entry.id   AF-F0UTF6-F1
#
_cell.length_a   1.000
_cell.length_b   1.000
_cell.length_c   1.000
_cell.angle_alpha   90.00
_cell.angle_beta   90.00
_cell.angle_gamma   90.00
#
_symmetry.space_group_name_H-M   'P 1'
#
loop_
_entity.id
_entity.type
_entity.pdbx_description
1 polymer ?
#
loop_
_entity_poly.entity_id
_entity_poly.type
_entity_poly.pdbx_seq_one_letter_code
_entity_poly.pdbx_strand_id
1 'polypeptide(L)'
;MEDCIYMIQSAPPGLETATPLVLVHDGGGTIVSYCYLDSLDRAVYGIQNPRLYSGQPWDGGLPEMAGVYADLILSVVSSGPLLLGGWSLGGLLSLEVANILLRTSAVRVAGLVMIDSIYPLAISQAVSNVVGPQPVFSKDTRADTRQLVSHCMELAQPMVDSWIPPVWRGCSDSGLVLKRTELEKELSLIEPRPPAIMEDHADAVAPANTTHSDMKNGTTASNANIDFPSIPKTILLRCDDYVPVSMPDTPDAVCRVDVVRELRSLGWEKYPHHFTPAVLNVPGHHFNLFTDEYIDQVSIQIKQSCKMLERDS
;
A
#
# COMPACT_ATOMS: atom_id res chain seq x y z
N MET A 1 -2.58 15.99 -12.08
CA MET A 1 -2.58 15.08 -10.91
C MET A 1 -2.25 15.97 -9.74
N GLU A 2 -3.07 16.00 -8.69
CA GLU A 2 -2.68 16.74 -7.48
C GLU A 2 -1.36 16.16 -6.96
N ASP A 3 -0.42 17.03 -6.54
CA ASP A 3 0.85 16.62 -5.97
C ASP A 3 0.58 15.96 -4.60
N CYS A 4 0.33 14.65 -4.60
CA CYS A 4 0.07 13.85 -3.39
C CYS A 4 1.29 13.03 -2.95
N ILE A 5 2.46 13.33 -3.50
CA ILE A 5 3.75 12.81 -3.06
C ILE A 5 4.58 13.96 -2.48
N TYR A 6 5.06 13.78 -1.25
CA TYR A 6 5.72 14.84 -0.49
C TYR A 6 7.09 14.38 -0.02
N MET A 7 8.09 15.25 -0.11
CA MET A 7 9.38 15.03 0.54
C MET A 7 9.20 15.15 2.05
N ILE A 8 9.38 14.05 2.79
CA ILE A 8 9.33 14.01 4.27
C ILE A 8 10.72 14.35 4.83
N GLN A 9 11.76 13.73 4.27
CA GLN A 9 13.15 13.97 4.69
C GLN A 9 14.02 14.16 3.46
N SER A 10 14.83 15.22 3.43
CA SER A 10 15.92 15.32 2.45
C SER A 10 17.09 14.43 2.88
N ALA A 11 17.86 13.93 1.90
CA ALA A 11 19.09 13.21 2.21
C ALA A 11 20.08 14.13 2.95
N PRO A 12 20.70 13.69 4.05
CA PRO A 12 21.74 14.46 4.72
C PRO A 12 22.96 14.69 3.81
N PRO A 13 23.77 15.74 4.06
CA PRO A 13 25.01 15.97 3.32
C PRO A 13 25.94 14.74 3.34
N GLY A 14 26.43 14.35 2.17
CA GLY A 14 27.26 13.16 1.97
C GLY A 14 26.50 11.84 1.79
N LEU A 15 25.16 11.87 1.85
CA LEU A 15 24.27 10.73 1.62
C LEU A 15 23.26 10.98 0.49
N GLU A 16 23.52 11.95 -0.38
CA GLU A 16 22.62 12.36 -1.47
C GLU A 16 22.40 11.25 -2.52
N THR A 17 23.29 10.25 -2.54
CA THR A 17 23.21 9.09 -3.44
C THR A 17 22.65 7.83 -2.78
N ALA A 18 22.28 7.90 -1.49
CA ALA A 18 21.59 6.80 -0.83
C ALA A 18 20.26 6.50 -1.53
N THR A 19 19.87 5.23 -1.60
CA THR A 19 18.64 4.83 -2.29
C THR A 19 17.43 5.54 -1.67
N PRO A 20 16.63 6.31 -2.43
CA PRO A 20 15.45 6.97 -1.88
C PRO A 20 14.44 5.93 -1.38
N LEU A 21 13.71 6.28 -0.32
CA LEU A 21 12.60 5.50 0.20
C LEU A 21 11.28 6.23 -0.07
N VAL A 22 10.30 5.54 -0.66
CA VAL A 22 8.93 6.05 -0.74
C VAL A 22 8.03 5.25 0.20
N LEU A 23 7.36 5.95 1.11
CA LEU A 23 6.42 5.42 2.08
C LEU A 23 4.97 5.72 1.69
N VAL A 24 4.16 4.69 1.50
CA VAL A 24 2.74 4.81 1.17
C VAL A 24 1.91 4.89 2.45
N HIS A 25 0.91 5.77 2.49
CA HIS A 25 0.02 5.93 3.65
C HIS A 25 -0.63 4.60 4.12
N ASP A 26 -1.07 4.57 5.38
CA ASP A 26 -1.84 3.47 5.96
C ASP A 26 -3.34 3.60 5.64
N GLY A 27 -4.20 2.78 6.27
CA GLY A 27 -5.66 2.83 6.04
C GLY A 27 -6.28 4.20 6.29
N GLY A 28 -5.67 5.04 7.13
CA GLY A 28 -6.11 6.41 7.40
C GLY A 28 -5.88 7.42 6.28
N GLY A 29 -5.11 7.07 5.24
CA GLY A 29 -4.92 7.94 4.07
C GLY A 29 -3.91 9.08 4.24
N THR A 30 -3.30 9.24 5.43
CA THR A 30 -2.38 10.35 5.74
C THR A 30 -0.93 9.87 5.86
N ILE A 31 0.03 10.78 5.69
CA ILE A 31 1.47 10.48 5.87
C ILE A 31 2.04 11.04 7.18
N VAL A 32 1.17 11.58 8.06
CA VAL A 32 1.60 12.29 9.28
C VAL A 32 2.46 11.40 10.18
N SER A 33 2.13 10.11 10.27
CA SER A 33 2.91 9.12 11.03
C SER A 33 4.38 9.09 10.62
N TYR A 34 4.67 9.25 9.33
CA TYR A 34 6.04 9.23 8.81
C TYR A 34 6.80 10.54 9.08
N CYS A 35 6.11 11.65 9.34
CA CYS A 35 6.73 12.92 9.71
C CYS A 35 7.36 12.89 11.11
N TYR A 36 6.99 11.93 11.96
CA TYR A 36 7.60 11.75 13.28
C TYR A 36 8.88 10.94 13.25
N LEU A 37 9.19 10.27 12.14
CA LEU A 37 10.38 9.42 12.03
C LEU A 37 11.66 10.24 12.19
N ASP A 38 12.62 9.68 12.94
CA ASP A 38 13.99 10.19 12.96
C ASP A 38 14.63 10.09 11.58
N SER A 39 15.79 10.74 11.43
CA SER A 39 16.54 10.70 10.18
C SER A 39 16.86 9.27 9.72
N LEU A 40 16.34 8.90 8.56
CA LEU A 40 16.55 7.61 7.91
C LEU A 40 17.83 7.56 7.05
N ASP A 41 18.67 8.60 7.11
CA ASP A 41 19.93 8.74 6.34
C ASP A 41 19.73 8.66 4.81
N ARG A 42 18.58 9.11 4.29
CA ARG A 42 18.25 9.11 2.86
C ARG A 42 17.13 10.10 2.55
N ALA A 43 16.89 10.34 1.26
CA ALA A 43 15.67 10.99 0.83
C ALA A 43 14.46 10.08 1.14
N VAL A 44 13.44 10.64 1.78
CA VAL A 44 12.20 9.94 2.14
C VAL A 44 11.03 10.72 1.57
N TYR A 45 10.22 10.05 0.78
CA TYR A 45 8.97 10.58 0.24
C TYR A 45 7.77 9.88 0.88
N GLY A 46 6.68 10.59 1.06
CA GLY A 46 5.40 10.06 1.52
C GLY A 46 4.32 10.24 0.47
N ILE A 47 3.53 9.20 0.21
CA ILE A 47 2.33 9.30 -0.63
C ILE A 47 1.10 9.39 0.27
N GLN A 48 0.41 10.53 0.21
CA GLN A 48 -0.91 10.72 0.82
C GLN A 48 -1.99 10.23 -0.14
N ASN A 49 -3.12 9.74 0.39
CA ASN A 49 -4.24 9.33 -0.44
C ASN A 49 -4.77 10.54 -1.25
N PRO A 50 -4.73 10.52 -2.59
CA PRO A 50 -5.28 11.61 -3.42
C PRO A 50 -6.79 11.79 -3.25
N ARG A 51 -7.50 10.75 -2.76
CA ARG A 51 -8.94 10.81 -2.47
C ARG A 51 -9.23 11.09 -0.99
N LEU A 52 -8.24 11.51 -0.19
CA LEU A 52 -8.41 11.80 1.25
C LEU A 52 -9.54 12.80 1.51
N TYR A 53 -9.52 13.94 0.81
CA TYR A 53 -10.51 15.00 1.02
C TYR A 53 -11.81 14.78 0.24
N SER A 54 -11.74 14.21 -0.96
CA SER A 54 -12.93 13.93 -1.77
C SER A 54 -13.74 12.75 -1.24
N GLY A 55 -13.12 11.86 -0.47
CA GLY A 55 -13.74 10.69 0.13
C GLY A 55 -14.29 9.70 -0.89
N GLN A 56 -13.88 9.81 -2.16
CA GLN A 56 -14.39 8.98 -3.25
C GLN A 56 -13.79 7.56 -3.15
N PRO A 57 -14.61 6.51 -3.37
CA PRO A 57 -14.12 5.13 -3.39
C PRO A 57 -13.17 4.90 -4.56
N TRP A 58 -12.37 3.83 -4.50
CA TRP A 58 -11.55 3.35 -5.60
C TRP A 58 -12.25 2.15 -6.25
N ASP A 59 -12.85 2.36 -7.42
CA ASP A 59 -13.67 1.37 -8.12
C ASP A 59 -12.85 0.12 -8.48
N GLY A 60 -11.59 0.31 -8.88
CA GLY A 60 -10.63 -0.76 -9.16
C GLY A 60 -9.78 -1.17 -7.95
N GLY A 61 -10.16 -0.73 -6.74
CA GLY A 61 -9.55 -1.14 -5.48
C GLY A 61 -8.08 -0.75 -5.33
N LEU A 62 -7.32 -1.57 -4.59
CA LEU A 62 -5.88 -1.33 -4.34
C LEU A 62 -5.04 -1.30 -5.63
N PRO A 63 -5.30 -2.14 -6.66
CA PRO A 63 -4.55 -2.06 -7.92
C PRO A 63 -4.74 -0.75 -8.70
N GLU A 64 -5.97 -0.20 -8.76
CA GLU A 64 -6.20 1.14 -9.35
C GLU A 64 -5.41 2.21 -8.59
N MET A 65 -5.49 2.16 -7.25
CA MET A 65 -4.78 3.08 -6.37
C MET A 65 -3.26 3.01 -6.57
N ALA A 66 -2.71 1.81 -6.67
CA ALA A 66 -1.29 1.59 -6.92
C ALA A 66 -0.83 2.09 -8.30
N GLY A 67 -1.70 2.06 -9.32
CA GLY A 67 -1.43 2.67 -10.62
C GLY A 67 -1.18 4.18 -10.51
N VAL A 68 -2.07 4.87 -9.79
CA VAL A 68 -1.89 6.31 -9.50
C VAL A 68 -0.60 6.54 -8.69
N TYR A 69 -0.25 5.66 -7.77
CA TYR A 69 0.94 5.83 -6.93
C TYR A 69 2.23 5.57 -7.68
N ALA A 70 2.23 4.64 -8.64
CA ALA A 70 3.34 4.43 -9.55
C ALA A 70 3.63 5.71 -10.36
N ASP A 71 2.60 6.38 -10.89
CA ASP A 71 2.77 7.65 -11.60
C ASP A 71 3.32 8.76 -10.70
N LEU A 72 2.80 8.88 -9.47
CA LEU A 72 3.33 9.83 -8.48
C LEU A 72 4.81 9.55 -8.16
N ILE A 73 5.19 8.28 -7.99
CA ILE A 73 6.59 7.90 -7.74
C ILE A 73 7.49 8.28 -8.92
N LEU A 74 7.06 7.99 -10.15
CA LEU A 74 7.83 8.30 -11.34
C LEU A 74 8.02 9.80 -11.56
N SER A 75 7.16 10.64 -10.97
CA SER A 75 7.32 12.10 -11.01
C SER A 75 8.50 12.62 -10.16
N VAL A 76 8.93 11.87 -9.13
CA VAL A 76 10.03 12.26 -8.22
C VAL A 76 11.25 11.34 -8.31
N VAL A 77 11.07 10.08 -8.69
CA VAL A 77 12.12 9.08 -8.92
C VAL A 77 11.89 8.47 -10.30
N SER A 78 12.49 9.08 -11.32
CA SER A 78 12.29 8.69 -12.72
C SER A 78 13.17 7.51 -13.17
N SER A 79 14.26 7.22 -12.46
CA SER A 79 15.16 6.10 -12.73
C SER A 79 16.06 5.79 -11.54
N GLY A 80 16.77 4.67 -11.59
CA GLY A 80 17.73 4.27 -10.54
C GLY A 80 17.11 3.36 -9.48
N PRO A 81 17.85 3.06 -8.39
CA PRO A 81 17.36 2.23 -7.32
C PRO A 81 16.28 2.98 -6.51
N LEU A 82 15.28 2.25 -6.05
CA LEU A 82 14.18 2.73 -5.21
C LEU A 82 13.86 1.70 -4.13
N LEU A 83 13.70 2.15 -2.90
CA LEU A 83 13.06 1.38 -1.84
C LEU A 83 11.60 1.82 -1.74
N LEU A 84 10.71 0.85 -1.59
CA LEU A 84 9.29 1.07 -1.33
C LEU A 84 8.99 0.65 0.10
N GLY A 85 7.93 1.20 0.68
CA GLY A 85 7.47 0.74 1.98
C GLY A 85 6.18 1.39 2.41
N GLY A 86 5.67 0.93 3.54
CA GLY A 86 4.47 1.50 4.11
C GLY A 86 3.97 0.69 5.29
N TRP A 87 3.25 1.37 6.17
CA TRP A 87 2.62 0.80 7.32
C TRP A 87 1.21 0.29 6.99
N SER A 88 0.86 -0.88 7.53
CA SER A 88 -0.48 -1.45 7.41
C SER A 88 -0.87 -1.63 5.94
N LEU A 89 -1.95 -0.99 5.48
CA LEU A 89 -2.37 -0.93 4.08
C LEU A 89 -1.23 -0.51 3.13
N GLY A 90 -0.36 0.41 3.55
CA GLY A 90 0.74 0.94 2.75
C GLY A 90 1.74 -0.13 2.31
N GLY A 91 1.90 -1.22 3.08
CA GLY A 91 2.72 -2.35 2.68
C GLY A 91 2.10 -3.18 1.55
N LEU A 92 0.78 -3.34 1.52
CA LEU A 92 0.06 -3.99 0.42
C LEU A 92 0.15 -3.14 -0.86
N LEU A 93 -0.08 -1.84 -0.72
CA LEU A 93 0.03 -0.89 -1.83
C LEU A 93 1.46 -0.82 -2.37
N SER A 94 2.48 -0.90 -1.51
CA SER A 94 3.88 -0.97 -1.94
C SER A 94 4.16 -2.22 -2.79
N LEU A 95 3.54 -3.35 -2.46
CA LEU A 95 3.67 -4.59 -3.24
C LEU A 95 3.01 -4.46 -4.63
N GLU A 96 1.84 -3.82 -4.70
CA GLU A 96 1.15 -3.50 -5.95
C GLU A 96 1.94 -2.51 -6.82
N VAL A 97 2.43 -1.42 -6.22
CA VAL A 97 3.27 -0.43 -6.89
C VAL A 97 4.53 -1.09 -7.45
N ALA A 98 5.19 -1.96 -6.68
CA ALA A 98 6.36 -2.69 -7.14
C ALA A 98 6.05 -3.56 -8.36
N ASN A 99 4.92 -4.27 -8.34
CA ASN A 99 4.47 -5.10 -9.47
C ASN A 99 4.25 -4.27 -10.74
N ILE A 100 3.72 -3.05 -10.61
CA ILE A 100 3.55 -2.13 -11.75
C ILE A 100 4.92 -1.63 -12.23
N LEU A 101 5.72 -1.02 -11.35
CA LEU A 101 6.99 -0.39 -11.70
C LEU A 101 7.99 -1.36 -12.35
N LEU A 102 8.05 -2.61 -11.87
CA LEU A 102 8.95 -3.63 -12.41
C LEU A 102 8.58 -4.08 -13.84
N ARG A 103 7.36 -3.80 -14.29
CA ARG A 103 6.87 -4.16 -15.64
C ARG A 103 6.85 -2.97 -16.59
N THR A 104 6.73 -1.74 -16.08
CA THR A 104 6.42 -0.56 -16.89
C THR A 104 7.50 0.53 -16.86
N SER A 105 8.52 0.43 -15.99
CA SER A 105 9.47 1.51 -15.77
C SER A 105 10.93 1.05 -15.73
N ALA A 106 11.86 2.02 -15.80
CA ALA A 106 13.29 1.80 -15.61
C ALA A 106 13.74 1.88 -14.14
N VAL A 107 12.81 2.11 -13.20
CA VAL A 107 13.11 2.13 -11.77
C VAL A 107 13.46 0.72 -11.30
N ARG A 108 14.58 0.56 -10.60
CA ARG A 108 14.94 -0.68 -9.92
C ARG A 108 14.39 -0.67 -8.51
N VAL A 109 13.33 -1.44 -8.28
CA VAL A 109 12.86 -1.70 -6.91
C VAL A 109 13.90 -2.57 -6.19
N ALA A 110 14.71 -1.94 -5.35
CA ALA A 110 15.76 -2.60 -4.57
C ALA A 110 15.17 -3.48 -3.45
N GLY A 111 14.00 -3.11 -2.94
CA GLY A 111 13.30 -3.90 -1.93
C GLY A 111 12.17 -3.13 -1.26
N LEU A 112 11.43 -3.84 -0.40
CA LEU A 112 10.28 -3.34 0.34
C LEU A 112 10.53 -3.35 1.85
N VAL A 113 10.10 -2.29 2.53
CA VAL A 113 9.96 -2.24 3.99
C VAL A 113 8.47 -2.21 4.35
N MET A 114 7.93 -3.36 4.72
CA MET A 114 6.53 -3.46 5.18
C MET A 114 6.50 -3.27 6.68
N ILE A 115 5.67 -2.35 7.17
CA ILE A 115 5.59 -2.04 8.61
C ILE A 115 4.24 -2.55 9.11
N ASP A 116 4.28 -3.57 9.94
CA ASP A 116 3.13 -4.21 10.56
C ASP A 116 1.95 -4.52 9.61
N SER A 117 2.29 -4.87 8.37
CA SER A 117 1.32 -5.20 7.31
C SER A 117 1.01 -6.68 7.35
N ILE A 118 -0.22 -7.04 7.73
CA ILE A 118 -0.68 -8.43 7.70
C ILE A 118 -1.02 -8.90 6.28
N TYR A 119 -0.96 -10.20 6.03
CA TYR A 119 -1.55 -10.79 4.83
C TYR A 119 -3.06 -11.01 5.05
N PRO A 120 -3.96 -10.22 4.41
CA PRO A 120 -5.38 -10.24 4.75
C PRO A 120 -6.08 -11.56 4.47
N LEU A 121 -5.64 -12.31 3.45
CA LEU A 121 -6.22 -13.61 3.10
C LEU A 121 -5.80 -14.75 4.05
N ALA A 122 -4.89 -14.49 5.00
CA ALA A 122 -4.55 -15.44 6.05
C ALA A 122 -5.56 -15.48 7.20
N ILE A 123 -6.40 -14.45 7.32
CA ILE A 123 -7.42 -14.32 8.37
C ILE A 123 -8.49 -15.39 8.16
N SER A 124 -8.64 -16.28 9.13
CA SER A 124 -9.68 -17.30 9.11
C SER A 124 -11.05 -16.70 9.43
N GLN A 125 -12.08 -17.07 8.67
CA GLN A 125 -13.48 -16.73 8.98
C GLN A 125 -13.99 -17.36 10.29
N ALA A 126 -13.24 -18.32 10.86
CA ALA A 126 -13.61 -19.00 12.10
C ALA A 126 -13.34 -18.20 13.38
N VAL A 127 -12.68 -17.03 13.28
CA VAL A 127 -12.37 -16.19 14.44
C VAL A 127 -13.60 -15.35 14.81
N SER A 128 -14.19 -15.61 15.97
CA SER A 128 -15.26 -14.80 16.56
C SER A 128 -14.70 -13.51 17.19
N ASN A 129 -15.56 -12.50 17.37
CA ASN A 129 -15.26 -11.28 18.13
C ASN A 129 -14.08 -10.44 17.59
N VAL A 130 -13.88 -10.46 16.26
CA VAL A 130 -12.95 -9.57 15.58
C VAL A 130 -13.50 -8.14 15.57
N VAL A 131 -12.75 -7.21 16.14
CA VAL A 131 -13.08 -5.78 16.10
C VAL A 131 -12.30 -5.06 15.00
N GLY A 132 -12.91 -4.00 14.47
CA GLY A 132 -12.31 -3.14 13.45
C GLY A 132 -11.08 -2.37 13.95
N PRO A 133 -10.50 -1.52 13.08
CA PRO A 133 -9.33 -0.71 13.42
C PRO A 133 -9.59 0.20 14.62
N GLN A 134 -8.55 0.42 15.43
CA GLN A 134 -8.59 1.25 16.64
C GLN A 134 -7.51 2.35 16.53
N PRO A 135 -7.69 3.34 15.62
CA PRO A 135 -6.70 4.40 15.47
C PRO A 135 -6.54 5.19 16.77
N VAL A 136 -5.29 5.44 17.16
CA VAL A 136 -4.96 6.29 18.30
C VAL A 136 -4.82 7.73 17.80
N PHE A 137 -5.69 8.61 18.28
CA PHE A 137 -5.63 10.04 17.98
C PHE A 137 -5.08 10.83 19.17
N SER A 138 -4.15 11.75 18.91
CA SER A 138 -3.72 12.70 19.94
C SER A 138 -4.90 13.57 20.39
N LYS A 139 -4.84 14.10 21.62
CA LYS A 139 -5.86 15.03 22.13
C LYS A 139 -6.05 16.27 21.23
N ASP A 140 -4.99 16.67 20.54
CA ASP A 140 -4.94 17.86 19.69
C ASP A 140 -5.38 17.58 18.24
N THR A 141 -5.66 16.31 17.89
CA THR A 141 -6.16 15.96 16.55
C THR A 141 -7.55 16.55 16.33
N ARG A 142 -7.69 17.41 15.32
CA ARG A 142 -8.96 18.06 14.93
C ARG A 142 -10.05 17.03 14.62
N ALA A 143 -11.29 17.35 14.98
CA ALA A 143 -12.44 16.48 14.73
C ALA A 143 -12.60 16.11 13.25
N ASP A 144 -12.47 17.09 12.34
CA ASP A 144 -12.54 16.87 10.89
C ASP A 144 -11.47 15.88 10.43
N THR A 145 -10.24 15.99 10.95
CA THR A 145 -9.15 15.05 10.63
C THR A 145 -9.47 13.64 11.11
N ARG A 146 -10.05 13.47 12.31
CA ARG A 146 -10.48 12.16 12.81
C ARG A 146 -11.54 11.55 11.89
N GLN A 147 -12.51 12.36 11.45
CA GLN A 147 -13.55 11.91 10.52
C GLN A 147 -12.99 11.47 9.17
N LEU A 148 -12.06 12.24 8.58
CA LEU A 148 -11.40 11.90 7.32
C LEU A 148 -10.62 10.59 7.42
N VAL A 149 -9.85 10.42 8.50
CA VAL A 149 -9.07 9.19 8.76
C VAL A 149 -9.99 7.99 8.93
N SER A 150 -11.04 8.11 9.77
CA SER A 150 -12.00 7.02 9.97
C SER A 150 -12.71 6.63 8.67
N HIS A 151 -13.15 7.62 7.88
CA HIS A 151 -13.79 7.38 6.59
C HIS A 151 -12.85 6.67 5.60
N CYS A 152 -11.57 7.06 5.54
CA CYS A 152 -10.58 6.37 4.72
C CYS A 152 -10.36 4.91 5.17
N MET A 153 -10.31 4.65 6.48
CA MET A 153 -10.18 3.29 7.01
C MET A 153 -11.41 2.43 6.66
N GLU A 154 -12.61 3.00 6.75
CA GLU A 154 -13.86 2.33 6.35
C GLU A 154 -13.86 1.98 4.86
N LEU A 155 -13.40 2.89 3.99
CA LEU A 155 -13.27 2.63 2.55
C LEU A 155 -12.17 1.61 2.22
N ALA A 156 -11.09 1.58 3.01
CA ALA A 156 -9.98 0.66 2.80
C ALA A 156 -10.37 -0.80 3.06
N GLN A 157 -11.22 -1.05 4.05
CA GLN A 157 -11.56 -2.41 4.47
C GLN A 157 -12.13 -3.30 3.35
N PRO A 158 -13.18 -2.92 2.61
CA PRO A 158 -13.70 -3.76 1.53
C PRO A 158 -12.67 -3.98 0.41
N MET A 159 -11.81 -2.99 0.11
CA MET A 159 -10.76 -3.15 -0.89
C MET A 159 -9.71 -4.20 -0.48
N VAL A 160 -9.38 -4.25 0.81
CA VAL A 160 -8.49 -5.27 1.38
C VAL A 160 -9.14 -6.65 1.34
N ASP A 161 -10.43 -6.73 1.64
CA ASP A 161 -11.17 -8.00 1.70
C ASP A 161 -11.36 -8.65 0.32
N SER A 162 -11.51 -7.82 -0.72
CA SER A 162 -11.62 -8.27 -2.11
C SER A 162 -10.28 -8.26 -2.87
N TRP A 163 -9.16 -8.05 -2.17
CA TRP A 163 -7.87 -7.87 -2.83
C TRP A 163 -7.39 -9.14 -3.55
N ILE A 164 -7.12 -9.03 -4.85
CA ILE A 164 -6.47 -10.06 -5.65
C ILE A 164 -4.99 -9.69 -5.77
N PRO A 165 -4.08 -10.36 -5.04
CA PRO A 165 -2.70 -9.92 -4.93
C PRO A 165 -1.91 -10.10 -6.24
N PRO A 166 -0.77 -9.39 -6.39
CA PRO A 166 0.11 -9.56 -7.54
C PRO A 166 0.63 -10.99 -7.71
N VAL A 167 0.80 -11.37 -8.97
CA VAL A 167 1.39 -12.65 -9.36
C VAL A 167 2.86 -12.43 -9.70
N TRP A 168 3.71 -13.29 -9.14
CA TRP A 168 5.16 -13.21 -9.30
C TRP A 168 5.71 -14.41 -10.04
N ARG A 169 6.96 -14.30 -10.52
CA ARG A 169 7.70 -15.39 -11.15
C ARG A 169 7.67 -16.63 -10.27
N GLY A 170 7.39 -17.78 -10.90
CA GLY A 170 7.29 -19.06 -10.19
C GLY A 170 5.90 -19.34 -9.63
N CYS A 171 4.89 -18.57 -10.02
CA CYS A 171 3.51 -18.83 -9.64
C CYS A 171 2.96 -20.16 -10.14
N SER A 172 2.58 -21.03 -9.20
CA SER A 172 1.93 -22.31 -9.47
C SER A 172 0.42 -22.30 -9.26
N ASP A 173 -0.17 -21.22 -8.73
CA ASP A 173 -1.61 -21.07 -8.53
C ASP A 173 -2.27 -20.54 -9.81
N SER A 174 -2.71 -21.43 -10.68
CA SER A 174 -3.36 -21.07 -11.95
C SER A 174 -4.66 -20.29 -11.77
N GLY A 175 -5.37 -20.48 -10.65
CA GLY A 175 -6.59 -19.75 -10.35
C GLY A 175 -6.31 -18.30 -10.02
N LEU A 176 -5.27 -18.04 -9.23
CA LEU A 176 -4.79 -16.68 -8.95
C LEU A 176 -4.27 -16.00 -10.23
N VAL A 177 -3.50 -16.71 -11.07
CA VAL A 177 -3.01 -16.18 -12.36
C VAL A 177 -4.17 -15.70 -13.22
N LEU A 178 -5.22 -16.53 -13.38
CA LEU A 178 -6.38 -16.19 -14.19
C LEU A 178 -7.10 -14.96 -13.64
N LYS A 179 -7.48 -14.98 -12.35
CA LYS A 179 -8.17 -13.86 -11.70
C LYS A 179 -7.38 -12.55 -11.79
N ARG A 180 -6.06 -12.61 -11.59
CA ARG A 180 -5.22 -11.43 -11.67
C ARG A 180 -5.09 -10.91 -13.10
N THR A 181 -5.00 -11.79 -14.09
CA THR A 181 -4.95 -11.41 -15.52
C THR A 181 -6.25 -10.75 -15.96
N GLU A 182 -7.40 -11.28 -15.53
CA GLU A 182 -8.72 -10.69 -15.79
C GLU A 182 -8.84 -9.30 -15.18
N LEU A 183 -8.45 -9.15 -13.90
CA LEU A 183 -8.43 -7.85 -13.22
C LEU A 183 -7.54 -6.82 -13.93
N GLU A 184 -6.32 -7.19 -14.31
CA GLU A 184 -5.41 -6.27 -15.01
C GLU A 184 -5.95 -5.87 -16.39
N LYS A 185 -6.65 -6.78 -17.08
CA LYS A 185 -7.36 -6.45 -18.32
C LYS A 185 -8.49 -5.46 -18.07
N GLU A 186 -9.30 -5.65 -17.04
CA GLU A 186 -10.38 -4.72 -16.68
C GLU A 186 -9.83 -3.32 -16.34
N LEU A 187 -8.76 -3.25 -15.54
CA LEU A 187 -8.10 -1.98 -15.19
C LEU A 187 -7.55 -1.26 -16.42
N SER A 188 -7.02 -1.99 -17.41
CA SER A 188 -6.51 -1.38 -18.66
C SER A 188 -7.58 -0.75 -19.54
N LEU A 189 -8.85 -1.09 -19.32
CA LEU A 189 -10.00 -0.52 -20.04
C LEU A 189 -10.53 0.76 -19.37
N ILE A 190 -10.10 1.05 -18.14
CA ILE A 190 -10.44 2.29 -17.45
C ILE A 190 -9.61 3.39 -18.10
N GLU A 191 -10.25 4.25 -18.91
CA GLU A 191 -9.58 5.44 -19.43
C GLU A 191 -9.07 6.28 -18.26
N PRO A 192 -7.87 6.90 -18.37
CA PRO A 192 -7.37 7.78 -17.33
C PRO A 192 -8.40 8.88 -17.08
N ARG A 193 -9.02 8.86 -15.90
CA ARG A 193 -10.04 9.84 -15.52
C ARG A 193 -9.38 11.22 -15.62
N PRO A 194 -9.89 12.15 -16.46
CA PRO A 194 -9.30 13.47 -16.54
C PRO A 194 -9.28 14.10 -15.13
N PRO A 195 -8.26 14.91 -14.80
CA PRO A 195 -8.22 15.58 -13.51
C PRO A 195 -9.54 16.32 -13.32
N ALA A 196 -10.16 16.19 -12.16
CA ALA A 196 -11.41 16.87 -11.84
C ALA A 196 -11.20 18.37 -12.02
N ILE A 197 -11.66 18.91 -13.15
CA ILE A 197 -11.79 20.34 -13.33
C ILE A 197 -12.94 20.74 -12.41
N MET A 198 -12.70 21.65 -11.47
CA MET A 198 -13.78 22.30 -10.74
C MET A 198 -14.72 22.93 -11.78
N GLU A 199 -15.91 22.36 -11.97
CA GLU A 199 -16.93 22.98 -12.81
C GLU A 199 -17.44 24.24 -12.11
N ASP A 200 -16.95 25.38 -12.58
CA ASP A 200 -17.63 26.66 -12.39
C ASP A 200 -18.90 26.65 -13.23
N HIS A 201 -20.04 26.89 -12.60
CA HIS A 201 -21.34 26.95 -13.25
C HIS A 201 -21.37 27.99 -14.38
N ALA A 202 -21.50 27.54 -15.63
CA ALA A 202 -22.00 28.37 -16.71
C ALA A 202 -22.72 27.53 -17.78
N ASP A 203 -23.95 27.94 -18.08
CA ASP A 203 -24.83 27.40 -19.10
C ASP A 203 -24.18 27.29 -20.49
N ALA A 204 -24.50 26.20 -21.23
CA ALA A 204 -25.25 26.26 -22.51
C ALA A 204 -24.88 25.16 -23.53
N VAL A 205 -25.95 24.47 -23.98
CA VAL A 205 -26.25 24.04 -25.36
C VAL A 205 -25.56 22.77 -25.93
N ALA A 206 -26.38 21.74 -26.16
CA ALA A 206 -26.14 20.59 -27.04
C ALA A 206 -26.31 20.96 -28.53
N PRO A 207 -25.78 20.18 -29.50
CA PRO A 207 -26.60 19.07 -30.02
C PRO A 207 -25.87 17.80 -30.52
N ALA A 208 -26.63 16.69 -30.44
CA ALA A 208 -26.88 15.62 -31.43
C ALA A 208 -25.76 14.73 -32.03
N ASN A 209 -25.90 13.43 -31.71
CA ASN A 209 -25.85 12.22 -32.55
C ASN A 209 -24.80 12.07 -33.66
N THR A 210 -24.06 10.96 -33.60
CA THR A 210 -24.05 9.98 -34.70
C THR A 210 -23.64 8.59 -34.22
N THR A 211 -24.50 7.62 -34.52
CA THR A 211 -24.30 6.18 -34.42
C THR A 211 -23.37 5.70 -35.53
N HIS A 212 -22.35 4.89 -35.22
CA HIS A 212 -21.88 3.86 -36.14
C HIS A 212 -21.36 2.65 -35.36
N SER A 213 -22.11 1.57 -35.50
CA SER A 213 -21.74 0.21 -35.19
C SER A 213 -20.66 -0.28 -36.14
N ASP A 214 -19.62 -0.92 -35.62
CA ASP A 214 -18.93 -1.99 -36.34
C ASP A 214 -18.40 -3.02 -35.34
N MET A 215 -19.15 -4.10 -35.20
CA MET A 215 -18.61 -5.39 -34.73
C MET A 215 -17.73 -5.95 -35.85
N LYS A 216 -16.50 -6.35 -35.52
CA LYS A 216 -15.86 -7.50 -36.18
C LYS A 216 -14.77 -8.14 -35.32
N ASN A 217 -15.04 -9.41 -35.05
CA ASN A 217 -14.13 -10.54 -34.99
C ASN A 217 -13.04 -10.59 -33.93
N GLY A 218 -13.43 -11.27 -32.83
CA GLY A 218 -12.76 -12.48 -32.34
C GLY A 218 -11.42 -12.81 -32.98
N THR A 219 -10.36 -12.42 -32.28
CA THR A 219 -9.06 -13.07 -32.38
C THR A 219 -8.84 -13.77 -31.04
N THR A 220 -8.75 -15.09 -31.06
CA THR A 220 -8.34 -15.91 -29.93
C THR A 220 -7.03 -15.35 -29.39
N ALA A 221 -7.06 -14.80 -28.18
CA ALA A 221 -5.86 -14.35 -27.48
C ALA A 221 -4.91 -15.54 -27.41
N SER A 222 -3.81 -15.44 -28.16
CA SER A 222 -2.66 -16.30 -27.99
C SER A 222 -2.26 -16.25 -26.52
N ASN A 223 -1.92 -17.40 -25.94
CA ASN A 223 -1.22 -17.49 -24.66
C ASN A 223 0.09 -16.68 -24.78
N ALA A 224 0.02 -15.38 -24.49
CA ALA A 224 1.20 -14.59 -24.22
C ALA A 224 1.86 -15.25 -23.01
N ASN A 225 3.10 -15.69 -23.17
CA ASN A 225 3.89 -16.20 -22.07
C ASN A 225 4.19 -14.99 -21.17
N ILE A 226 3.31 -14.71 -20.20
CA ILE A 226 3.46 -13.55 -19.32
C ILE A 226 4.71 -13.79 -18.46
N ASP A 227 5.79 -13.07 -18.75
CA ASP A 227 6.98 -13.08 -17.91
C ASP A 227 6.70 -12.23 -16.66
N PHE A 228 6.31 -12.90 -15.58
CA PHE A 228 6.08 -12.24 -14.31
C PHE A 228 7.41 -11.78 -13.68
N PRO A 229 7.47 -10.58 -13.08
CA PRO A 229 8.65 -10.14 -12.36
C PRO A 229 8.92 -11.03 -11.14
N SER A 230 10.17 -11.04 -10.67
CA SER A 230 10.48 -11.67 -9.37
C SER A 230 9.96 -10.77 -8.25
N ILE A 231 9.39 -11.37 -7.20
CA ILE A 231 8.97 -10.62 -6.02
C ILE A 231 10.18 -9.90 -5.41
N PRO A 232 10.09 -8.60 -5.07
CA PRO A 232 11.20 -7.91 -4.44
C PRO A 232 11.55 -8.53 -3.09
N LYS A 233 12.81 -8.34 -2.68
CA LYS A 233 13.22 -8.63 -1.30
C LYS A 233 12.42 -7.74 -0.35
N THR A 234 11.92 -8.31 0.73
CA THR A 234 11.09 -7.60 1.69
C THR A 234 11.58 -7.83 3.12
N ILE A 235 11.69 -6.73 3.87
CA ILE A 235 11.79 -6.77 5.32
C ILE A 235 10.42 -6.40 5.89
N LEU A 236 9.88 -7.25 6.75
CA LEU A 236 8.67 -7.00 7.53
C LEU A 236 9.07 -6.56 8.94
N LEU A 237 8.70 -5.35 9.33
CA LEU A 237 8.74 -4.89 10.71
C LEU A 237 7.45 -5.34 11.39
N ARG A 238 7.53 -6.22 12.39
CA ARG A 238 6.39 -6.77 13.11
C ARG A 238 6.30 -6.15 14.50
N CYS A 239 5.15 -5.61 14.86
CA CYS A 239 4.85 -5.19 16.23
C CYS A 239 4.79 -6.40 17.17
N ASP A 240 5.34 -6.23 18.37
CA ASP A 240 5.41 -7.28 19.39
C ASP A 240 4.08 -7.48 20.14
N ASP A 241 3.33 -6.39 20.38
CA ASP A 241 2.15 -6.39 21.22
C ASP A 241 0.84 -6.48 20.42
N TYR A 242 -0.21 -6.96 21.10
CA TYR A 242 -1.59 -6.94 20.61
C TYR A 242 -2.23 -5.58 20.92
N VAL A 243 -3.12 -5.13 20.05
CA VAL A 243 -3.97 -3.95 20.31
C VAL A 243 -4.91 -4.29 21.49
N PRO A 244 -4.95 -3.46 22.55
CA PRO A 244 -5.69 -3.77 23.77
C PRO A 244 -7.20 -3.54 23.60
N VAL A 245 -7.88 -4.48 22.94
CA VAL A 245 -9.33 -4.41 22.66
C VAL A 245 -10.17 -5.38 23.49
N SER A 246 -9.54 -6.33 24.17
CA SER A 246 -10.22 -7.30 25.02
C SER A 246 -10.74 -6.61 26.30
N MET A 247 -12.03 -6.78 26.58
CA MET A 247 -12.72 -6.20 27.74
C MET A 247 -13.26 -7.32 28.65
N PRO A 248 -13.61 -7.06 29.92
CA PRO A 248 -14.13 -8.10 30.81
C PRO A 248 -15.37 -8.84 30.30
N ASP A 249 -16.21 -8.17 29.50
CA ASP A 249 -17.41 -8.70 28.85
C ASP A 249 -17.14 -9.36 27.48
N THR A 250 -16.02 -9.01 26.83
CA THR A 250 -15.54 -9.60 25.57
C THR A 250 -14.05 -9.98 25.66
N PRO A 251 -13.69 -10.95 26.53
CA PRO A 251 -12.29 -11.26 26.83
C PRO A 251 -11.54 -11.89 25.65
N ASP A 252 -12.26 -12.39 24.65
CA ASP A 252 -11.73 -12.97 23.42
C ASP A 252 -11.75 -11.98 22.23
N ALA A 253 -12.14 -10.72 22.45
CA ALA A 253 -12.07 -9.71 21.39
C ALA A 253 -10.63 -9.51 20.93
N VAL A 254 -10.44 -9.52 19.62
CA VAL A 254 -9.13 -9.34 18.97
C VAL A 254 -9.25 -8.31 17.86
N CYS A 255 -8.28 -7.41 17.74
CA CYS A 255 -8.28 -6.45 16.64
C CYS A 255 -7.98 -7.19 15.34
N ARG A 256 -8.62 -6.78 14.24
CA ARG A 256 -8.43 -7.41 12.93
C ARG A 256 -6.96 -7.58 12.52
N VAL A 257 -6.13 -6.59 12.83
CA VAL A 257 -4.69 -6.59 12.55
C VAL A 257 -3.89 -7.59 13.39
N ASP A 258 -4.49 -8.14 14.45
CA ASP A 258 -3.84 -9.09 15.36
C ASP A 258 -4.37 -10.52 15.24
N VAL A 259 -5.32 -10.78 14.35
CA VAL A 259 -5.89 -12.13 14.15
C VAL A 259 -4.82 -13.15 13.76
N VAL A 260 -3.73 -12.69 13.16
CA VAL A 260 -2.58 -13.52 12.74
C VAL A 260 -1.28 -13.09 13.46
N ARG A 261 -1.38 -12.38 14.58
CA ARG A 261 -0.22 -11.82 15.31
C ARG A 261 0.73 -12.91 15.80
N GLU A 262 0.21 -14.09 16.11
CA GLU A 262 0.96 -15.27 16.54
C GLU A 262 1.87 -15.82 15.43
N LEU A 263 1.53 -15.53 14.18
CA LEU A 263 2.31 -15.92 13.02
C LEU A 263 3.50 -14.97 12.86
N ARG A 264 4.70 -15.55 12.71
CA ARG A 264 5.96 -14.78 12.65
C ARG A 264 5.94 -13.75 11.53
N SER A 265 5.41 -14.10 10.37
CA SER A 265 5.32 -13.22 9.21
C SER A 265 3.90 -12.67 9.01
N LEU A 266 3.09 -12.56 10.08
CA LEU A 266 1.76 -11.94 10.02
C LEU A 266 0.87 -12.50 8.90
N GLY A 267 0.94 -13.82 8.70
CA GLY A 267 0.19 -14.54 7.68
C GLY A 267 0.86 -14.65 6.32
N TRP A 268 1.92 -13.89 6.02
CA TRP A 268 2.60 -13.93 4.72
C TRP A 268 3.23 -15.29 4.38
N GLU A 269 3.41 -16.19 5.35
CA GLU A 269 3.79 -17.58 5.07
C GLU A 269 2.73 -18.35 4.25
N LYS A 270 1.48 -17.88 4.23
CA LYS A 270 0.40 -18.41 3.40
C LYS A 270 0.35 -17.74 2.03
N TYR A 271 1.13 -16.67 1.82
CA TYR A 271 1.22 -16.02 0.52
C TYR A 271 1.87 -16.98 -0.49
N PRO A 272 1.34 -17.09 -1.72
CA PRO A 272 1.91 -17.97 -2.73
C PRO A 272 3.40 -17.69 -3.02
N HIS A 273 4.09 -18.67 -3.63
CA HIS A 273 5.45 -18.52 -4.21
C HIS A 273 6.59 -18.46 -3.19
N HIS A 274 6.38 -19.02 -2.00
CA HIS A 274 7.37 -19.03 -0.92
C HIS A 274 7.87 -17.63 -0.57
N PHE A 275 6.96 -16.63 -0.62
CA PHE A 275 7.29 -15.30 -0.15
C PHE A 275 7.67 -15.38 1.33
N THR A 276 8.94 -15.09 1.60
CA THR A 276 9.57 -15.30 2.91
C THR A 276 10.24 -13.98 3.32
N PRO A 277 9.44 -12.97 3.72
CA PRO A 277 10.02 -11.72 4.18
C PRO A 277 10.91 -11.97 5.40
N ALA A 278 12.07 -11.32 5.45
CA ALA A 278 12.83 -11.30 6.68
C ALA A 278 12.09 -10.47 7.72
N VAL A 279 11.95 -10.97 8.94
CA VAL A 279 11.15 -10.33 9.98
C VAL A 279 12.06 -9.71 11.02
N LEU A 280 11.87 -8.41 11.30
CA LEU A 280 12.44 -7.70 12.43
C LEU A 280 11.29 -7.26 13.35
N ASN A 281 11.51 -7.27 14.66
CA ASN A 281 10.49 -6.82 15.61
C ASN A 281 10.63 -5.32 15.90
N VAL A 282 9.50 -4.68 16.14
CA VAL A 282 9.39 -3.31 16.67
C VAL A 282 8.48 -3.32 17.91
N PRO A 283 8.76 -2.49 18.92
CA PRO A 283 7.96 -2.45 20.14
C PRO A 283 6.57 -1.83 19.90
N GLY A 284 5.66 -2.07 20.84
CA GLY A 284 4.27 -1.57 20.79
C GLY A 284 3.36 -2.46 19.95
N HIS A 285 2.14 -1.96 19.70
CA HIS A 285 1.11 -2.60 18.89
C HIS A 285 0.85 -1.79 17.62
N HIS A 286 -0.02 -2.32 16.74
CA HIS A 286 -0.26 -1.77 15.40
C HIS A 286 -0.58 -0.26 15.35
N PHE A 287 -1.21 0.32 16.38
CA PHE A 287 -1.72 1.70 16.35
C PHE A 287 -0.94 2.69 17.22
N ASN A 288 0.11 2.26 17.91
CA ASN A 288 0.92 3.15 18.75
C ASN A 288 2.41 3.20 18.36
N LEU A 289 2.86 2.45 17.35
CA LEU A 289 4.28 2.38 16.99
C LEU A 289 4.90 3.73 16.56
N PHE A 290 4.09 4.70 16.13
CA PHE A 290 4.54 6.06 15.76
C PHE A 290 4.39 7.08 16.90
N THR A 291 4.09 6.63 18.12
CA THR A 291 4.08 7.51 19.30
C THR A 291 5.52 7.78 19.78
N ASP A 292 5.69 8.87 20.53
CA ASP A 292 6.98 9.25 21.13
C ASP A 292 7.65 8.11 21.93
N GLU A 293 6.88 7.15 22.43
CA GLU A 293 7.39 6.00 23.18
C GLU A 293 8.23 5.03 22.30
N TYR A 294 7.88 4.89 21.01
CA TYR A 294 8.42 3.83 20.14
C TYR A 294 9.10 4.36 18.87
N ILE A 295 8.92 5.63 18.53
CA ILE A 295 9.33 6.21 17.25
C ILE A 295 10.84 6.07 16.97
N ASP A 296 11.69 6.22 17.98
CA ASP A 296 13.15 6.05 17.87
C ASP A 296 13.51 4.64 17.40
N GLN A 297 12.93 3.61 18.05
CA GLN A 297 13.20 2.22 17.72
C GLN A 297 12.63 1.83 16.34
N VAL A 298 11.43 2.31 16.02
CA VAL A 298 10.84 2.13 14.69
C VAL A 298 11.73 2.74 13.61
N SER A 299 12.21 3.97 13.82
CA SER A 299 13.10 4.66 12.88
C SER A 299 14.41 3.90 12.69
N ILE A 300 15.01 3.40 13.77
CA ILE A 300 16.21 2.54 13.72
C ILE A 300 15.95 1.28 12.87
N GLN A 301 14.81 0.61 13.07
CA GLN A 301 14.50 -0.62 12.35
C GLN A 301 14.18 -0.39 10.87
N ILE A 302 13.50 0.70 10.51
CA ILE A 302 13.32 1.10 9.11
C ILE A 302 14.69 1.35 8.46
N LYS A 303 15.55 2.14 9.12
CA LYS A 303 16.90 2.45 8.66
C LYS A 303 17.77 1.20 8.47
N GLN A 304 17.69 0.25 9.41
CA GLN A 304 18.36 -1.04 9.31
C GLN A 304 17.81 -1.87 8.13
N SER A 305 16.50 -1.89 7.95
CA SER A 305 15.84 -2.58 6.84
C SER A 305 16.32 -2.06 5.49
N CYS A 306 16.38 -0.74 5.31
CA CYS A 306 16.91 -0.15 4.08
C CYS A 306 18.35 -0.60 3.81
N LYS A 307 19.23 -0.57 4.82
CA LYS A 307 20.63 -1.04 4.69
C LYS A 307 20.72 -2.53 4.34
N MET A 308 19.83 -3.36 4.88
CA MET A 308 19.79 -4.79 4.59
C MET A 308 19.40 -5.06 3.13
N LEU A 309 18.43 -4.31 2.60
CA LEU A 309 17.97 -4.46 1.21
C LEU A 309 19.03 -3.98 0.20
N GLU A 310 19.79 -2.95 0.55
CA GLU A 310 20.84 -2.38 -0.32
C GLU A 310 22.10 -3.25 -0.44
N ARG A 311 22.49 -3.97 0.62
CA ARG A 311 23.69 -4.84 0.62
C ARG A 311 23.60 -6.04 -0.33
N ASP A 312 22.39 -6.28 -0.81
CA ASP A 312 21.90 -7.51 -1.35
C ASP A 312 21.36 -7.33 -2.78
N SER A 313 21.51 -6.12 -3.33
CA SER A 313 20.97 -5.61 -4.60
C SER A 313 22.01 -5.47 -5.71
#